data_AF-A0A2D7A5F3-F1
#
_entry.id   AF-A0A2D7A5F3-F1
#
_cell.length_a   1.000
_cell.length_b   1.000
_cell.length_c   1.000
_cell.angle_alpha   90.00
_cell.angle_beta   90.00
_cell.angle_gamma   90.00
#
_symmetry.space_group_name_H-M   'P 1'
#
loop_
_entity.id
_entity.type
_entity.pdbx_description
1 polymer ?
#
loop_
_entity_poly.entity_id
_entity_poly.type
_entity_poly.pdbx_seq_one_letter_code
_entity_poly.pdbx_strand_id
1 'polypeptide(L)'
;MMSKAKIISTIFIICLSLFPLNNIDIIIAVFLILSLGLVHGACDITLISTKLNTSSIKIKTGFIILYVFIAFLSFTIVYSLPIIGFISFLLISSYHFGEQHFHKKLSNSKLKFYHFLSYGSLIFLIMIETNKKSVYEILKPILNIEMQTVPIQMMLYIFSSIIILLWVIDYKNLKFSILKEIFNLIVICVLFYETGLIVSFATYFVIWHSVPSIYDQIEFLYKKVNLKTLLQYLKKSGFYWAISIAGLTILVLKGDVIGESFYRVSYSFLVSVTIPHILLMTKILSKSN
;
A
#
# COMPACT_ATOMS: atom_id res chain seq x y z
N MET A 1 5.92 -6.23 -20.11
CA MET A 1 6.31 -7.43 -19.32
C MET A 1 5.66 -7.44 -17.94
N MET A 2 5.86 -6.39 -17.11
CA MET A 2 5.36 -6.34 -15.72
C MET A 2 3.83 -6.52 -15.58
N SER A 3 3.02 -5.92 -16.47
CA SER A 3 1.55 -6.10 -16.43
C SER A 3 1.08 -7.54 -16.67
N LYS A 4 1.78 -8.35 -17.50
CA LYS A 4 1.41 -9.76 -17.71
C LYS A 4 1.78 -10.61 -16.49
N ALA A 5 2.95 -10.38 -15.93
CA ALA A 5 3.42 -11.09 -14.73
C ALA A 5 2.46 -10.88 -13.54
N LYS A 6 2.00 -9.64 -13.29
CA LYS A 6 1.02 -9.36 -12.23
C LYS A 6 -0.24 -10.21 -12.35
N ILE A 7 -0.82 -10.26 -13.56
CA ILE A 7 -2.05 -11.01 -13.82
C ILE A 7 -1.81 -12.51 -13.64
N ILE A 8 -0.75 -13.06 -14.23
CA ILE A 8 -0.42 -14.49 -14.11
C ILE A 8 -0.20 -14.88 -12.64
N SER A 9 0.56 -14.10 -11.88
CA SER A 9 0.79 -14.37 -10.46
C SER A 9 -0.51 -14.26 -9.65
N THR A 10 -1.39 -13.33 -9.99
CA THR A 10 -2.70 -13.19 -9.31
C THR A 10 -3.62 -14.37 -9.61
N ILE A 11 -3.71 -14.79 -10.87
CA ILE A 11 -4.48 -15.97 -11.28
C ILE A 11 -3.93 -17.23 -10.61
N PHE A 12 -2.60 -17.37 -10.54
CA PHE A 12 -1.98 -18.49 -9.84
C PHE A 12 -2.39 -18.54 -8.35
N ILE A 13 -2.42 -17.38 -7.66
CA ILE A 13 -2.85 -17.31 -6.26
C ILE A 13 -4.34 -17.64 -6.11
N ILE A 14 -5.19 -17.16 -7.03
CA ILE A 14 -6.62 -17.54 -7.05
C ILE A 14 -6.76 -19.05 -7.22
N CYS A 15 -6.06 -19.66 -8.18
CA CYS A 15 -6.13 -21.11 -8.37
C CYS A 15 -5.62 -21.86 -7.13
N LEU A 16 -4.57 -21.35 -6.48
CA LEU A 16 -3.99 -21.94 -5.28
C LEU A 16 -4.98 -21.89 -4.10
N SER A 17 -5.78 -20.81 -3.96
CA SER A 17 -6.75 -20.67 -2.87
C SER A 17 -7.98 -21.57 -3.01
N LEU A 18 -8.23 -22.16 -4.18
CA LEU A 18 -9.29 -23.15 -4.38
C LEU A 18 -8.97 -24.51 -3.75
N PHE A 19 -7.72 -24.74 -3.35
CA PHE A 19 -7.30 -25.96 -2.67
C PHE A 19 -7.22 -25.75 -1.15
N PRO A 20 -7.61 -26.74 -0.33
CA PRO A 20 -7.46 -26.65 1.12
C PRO A 20 -5.97 -26.73 1.50
N LEU A 21 -5.40 -25.60 1.92
CA LEU A 21 -3.95 -25.46 2.15
C LEU A 21 -3.54 -25.39 3.62
N ASN A 22 -4.42 -25.72 4.59
CA ASN A 22 -4.10 -25.73 6.02
C ASN A 22 -3.35 -24.46 6.49
N ASN A 23 -3.79 -23.26 6.07
CA ASN A 23 -3.19 -21.95 6.37
C ASN A 23 -1.81 -21.65 5.73
N ILE A 24 -1.29 -22.50 4.83
CA ILE A 24 -0.02 -22.25 4.14
C ILE A 24 -0.09 -20.96 3.31
N ASP A 25 -1.24 -20.69 2.68
CA ASP A 25 -1.53 -19.46 1.94
C ASP A 25 -1.36 -18.20 2.80
N ILE A 26 -1.85 -18.24 4.05
CA ILE A 26 -1.68 -17.14 5.02
C ILE A 26 -0.21 -16.96 5.39
N ILE A 27 0.54 -18.05 5.64
CA ILE A 27 1.98 -17.98 5.95
C ILE A 27 2.75 -17.34 4.79
N ILE A 28 2.46 -17.76 3.56
CA ILE A 28 3.07 -17.19 2.35
C ILE A 28 2.70 -15.70 2.24
N ALA A 29 1.43 -15.35 2.44
CA ALA A 29 0.96 -13.97 2.40
C ALA A 29 1.69 -13.07 3.42
N VAL A 30 1.80 -13.52 4.68
CA VAL A 30 2.55 -12.79 5.72
C VAL A 30 4.03 -12.69 5.35
N PHE A 31 4.65 -13.76 4.85
CA PHE A 31 6.04 -13.72 4.39
C PHE A 31 6.24 -12.71 3.25
N LEU A 32 5.32 -12.64 2.29
CA LEU A 32 5.37 -11.67 1.19
C LEU A 32 5.24 -10.23 1.70
N ILE A 33 4.33 -9.97 2.65
CA ILE A 33 4.18 -8.66 3.30
C ILE A 33 5.47 -8.28 4.03
N LEU A 34 6.02 -9.17 4.86
CA LEU A 34 7.22 -8.88 5.66
C LEU A 34 8.50 -8.80 4.81
N SER A 35 8.54 -9.43 3.64
CA SER A 35 9.65 -9.32 2.70
C SER A 35 9.44 -8.13 1.76
N LEU A 36 8.91 -8.35 0.55
CA LEU A 36 8.77 -7.33 -0.49
C LEU A 36 7.90 -6.14 -0.04
N GLY A 37 6.86 -6.40 0.75
CA GLY A 37 5.99 -5.37 1.31
C GLY A 37 6.70 -4.44 2.29
N LEU A 38 7.56 -4.94 3.17
CA LEU A 38 8.24 -4.08 4.15
C LEU A 38 9.54 -3.47 3.56
N VAL A 39 10.23 -4.21 2.71
CA VAL A 39 11.50 -3.80 2.09
C VAL A 39 11.34 -2.53 1.24
N HIS A 40 10.19 -2.33 0.57
CA HIS A 40 10.04 -1.16 -0.30
C HIS A 40 9.95 0.18 0.44
N GLY A 41 9.48 0.18 1.69
CA GLY A 41 9.53 1.34 2.59
C GLY A 41 10.88 1.49 3.29
N ALA A 42 11.61 0.39 3.49
CA ALA A 42 12.94 0.41 4.12
C ALA A 42 14.02 1.13 3.27
N CYS A 43 13.76 1.42 2.00
CA CYS A 43 14.70 2.16 1.13
C CYS A 43 14.56 3.69 1.21
N ASP A 44 13.58 4.22 1.93
CA ASP A 44 13.22 5.64 1.95
C ASP A 44 14.40 6.58 2.23
N ILE A 45 15.23 6.24 3.22
CA ILE A 45 16.39 7.05 3.60
C ILE A 45 17.44 7.10 2.47
N THR A 46 17.61 5.99 1.74
CA THR A 46 18.49 5.95 0.57
C THR A 46 17.94 6.85 -0.53
N LEU A 47 16.64 6.77 -0.82
CA LEU A 47 15.97 7.59 -1.84
C LEU A 47 16.11 9.08 -1.56
N ILE A 48 15.94 9.50 -0.30
CA ILE A 48 16.14 10.88 0.14
C ILE A 48 17.57 11.34 -0.15
N SER A 49 18.56 10.54 0.22
CA SER A 49 19.98 10.89 0.03
C SER A 49 20.35 11.10 -1.44
N THR A 50 19.83 10.25 -2.33
CA THR A 50 20.03 10.39 -3.77
C THR A 50 19.31 11.60 -4.33
N LYS A 51 18.08 11.88 -3.87
CA LYS A 51 17.29 13.02 -4.35
C LYS A 51 17.94 14.37 -4.05
N LEU A 52 18.58 14.51 -2.90
CA LEU A 52 19.19 15.78 -2.47
C LEU A 52 20.59 15.99 -3.08
N ASN A 53 21.14 14.99 -3.78
CA ASN A 53 22.49 15.02 -4.36
C ASN A 53 23.58 15.43 -3.36
N THR A 54 23.43 15.06 -2.08
CA THR A 54 24.36 15.45 -1.01
C THR A 54 24.73 14.26 -0.14
N SER A 55 26.04 14.13 0.09
CA SER A 55 26.63 13.19 1.04
C SER A 55 26.63 13.72 2.48
N SER A 56 26.17 14.97 2.71
CA SER A 56 26.22 15.62 4.02
C SER A 56 25.47 14.83 5.08
N ILE A 57 26.20 14.38 6.09
CA ILE A 57 25.67 13.65 7.24
C ILE A 57 24.65 14.51 7.99
N LYS A 58 24.91 15.81 8.18
CA LYS A 58 24.00 16.72 8.88
C LYS A 58 22.62 16.80 8.21
N ILE A 59 22.59 16.91 6.88
CA ILE A 59 21.33 16.97 6.12
C ILE A 59 20.58 15.64 6.23
N LYS A 60 21.28 14.51 6.06
CA LYS A 60 20.68 13.18 6.21
C LYS A 60 20.08 12.97 7.60
N THR A 61 20.82 13.32 8.66
CA THR A 61 20.33 13.24 10.03
C THR A 61 19.10 14.11 10.26
N GLY A 62 19.07 15.33 9.72
CA GLY A 62 17.90 16.21 9.80
C GLY A 62 16.64 15.61 9.15
N PHE A 63 16.79 14.93 8.00
CA PHE A 63 15.68 14.22 7.36
C PHE A 63 15.22 12.99 8.14
N ILE A 64 16.14 12.22 8.72
CA ILE A 64 15.78 11.09 9.59
C ILE A 64 15.00 11.59 10.80
N ILE A 65 15.45 12.69 11.43
CA ILE A 65 14.73 13.32 12.55
C ILE A 65 13.32 13.72 12.10
N LEU A 66 13.18 14.39 10.95
CA LEU A 66 11.87 14.78 10.42
C LEU A 66 10.99 13.55 10.12
N TYR A 67 11.55 12.49 9.52
CA TYR A 67 10.84 11.25 9.20
C TYR A 67 10.30 10.59 10.47
N VAL A 68 11.14 10.44 11.49
CA VAL A 68 10.77 9.87 12.80
C VAL A 68 9.77 10.79 13.52
N PHE A 69 9.92 12.11 13.41
CA PHE A 69 8.98 13.06 13.99
C PHE A 69 7.59 12.96 13.35
N ILE A 70 7.51 12.87 12.02
CA ILE A 70 6.23 12.65 11.31
C ILE A 70 5.62 11.31 11.70
N ALA A 71 6.44 10.25 11.81
CA ALA A 71 5.97 8.95 12.28
C ALA A 71 5.40 9.04 13.70
N PHE A 72 6.11 9.67 14.64
CA PHE A 72 5.65 9.86 16.01
C PHE A 72 4.35 10.68 16.09
N LEU A 73 4.25 11.77 15.32
CA LEU A 73 3.04 12.58 15.26
C LEU A 73 1.86 11.78 14.68
N SER A 74 2.10 11.03 13.61
CA SER A 74 1.12 10.14 12.99
C SER A 74 0.63 9.08 13.97
N PHE A 75 1.54 8.43 14.70
CA PHE A 75 1.21 7.47 15.75
C PHE A 75 0.30 8.11 16.81
N THR A 76 0.70 9.28 17.31
CA THR A 76 -0.02 10.00 18.38
C THR A 76 -1.43 10.37 17.94
N ILE A 77 -1.58 10.91 16.73
CA ILE A 77 -2.89 11.28 16.16
C ILE A 77 -3.76 10.04 15.99
N VAL A 78 -3.25 8.97 15.37
CA VAL A 78 -4.03 7.76 15.09
C VAL A 78 -4.43 7.05 16.38
N TYR A 79 -3.54 7.01 17.36
CA TYR A 79 -3.83 6.40 18.65
C TYR A 79 -4.89 7.18 19.45
N SER A 80 -4.82 8.50 19.41
CA SER A 80 -5.70 9.39 20.20
C SER A 80 -7.06 9.62 19.53
N LEU A 81 -7.09 9.64 18.20
CA LEU A 81 -8.27 9.91 17.37
C LEU A 81 -8.46 8.78 16.33
N PRO A 82 -8.81 7.55 16.75
CA PRO A 82 -8.75 6.36 15.89
C PRO A 82 -9.65 6.43 14.66
N ILE A 83 -10.83 7.04 14.77
CA ILE A 83 -11.74 7.22 13.62
C ILE A 83 -11.14 8.18 12.59
N ILE A 84 -10.62 9.33 13.04
CA ILE A 84 -9.98 10.32 12.15
C ILE A 84 -8.71 9.71 11.54
N GLY A 85 -7.91 9.00 12.35
CA GLY A 85 -6.74 8.26 11.90
C GLY A 85 -7.08 7.20 10.85
N PHE A 86 -8.18 6.47 11.02
CA PHE A 86 -8.67 5.49 10.06
C PHE A 86 -9.12 6.10 8.74
N ILE A 87 -9.98 7.12 8.79
CA ILE A 87 -10.43 7.80 7.57
C ILE A 87 -9.23 8.43 6.85
N SER A 88 -8.33 9.10 7.57
CA SER A 88 -7.14 9.73 6.99
C SER A 88 -6.21 8.70 6.36
N PHE A 89 -5.93 7.60 7.05
CA PHE A 89 -5.13 6.50 6.51
C PHE A 89 -5.75 5.90 5.25
N LEU A 90 -7.06 5.65 5.25
CA LEU A 90 -7.76 5.10 4.10
C LEU A 90 -7.68 6.05 2.90
N LEU A 91 -7.92 7.34 3.10
CA LEU A 91 -7.86 8.34 2.02
C LEU A 91 -6.44 8.53 1.48
N ILE A 92 -5.44 8.67 2.35
CA ILE A 92 -4.04 8.86 1.96
C ILE A 92 -3.52 7.60 1.24
N SER A 93 -3.81 6.41 1.77
CA SER A 93 -3.40 5.14 1.14
C SER A 93 -4.13 4.91 -0.17
N SER A 94 -5.42 5.27 -0.27
CA SER A 94 -6.18 5.22 -1.51
C SER A 94 -5.53 6.10 -2.59
N TYR A 95 -5.24 7.36 -2.26
CA TYR A 95 -4.53 8.24 -3.18
C TYR A 95 -3.18 7.63 -3.59
N HIS A 96 -2.39 7.13 -2.64
CA HIS A 96 -1.06 6.57 -2.92
C HIS A 96 -1.11 5.32 -3.82
N PHE A 97 -2.07 4.42 -3.59
CA PHE A 97 -2.25 3.24 -4.43
C PHE A 97 -2.64 3.63 -5.86
N GLY A 98 -3.54 4.59 -6.02
CA GLY A 98 -3.91 5.10 -7.34
C GLY A 98 -2.79 5.88 -8.02
N GLU A 99 -2.02 6.68 -7.28
CA GLU A 99 -0.83 7.39 -7.78
C GLU A 99 0.20 6.38 -8.30
N GLN A 100 0.54 5.37 -7.51
CA GLN A 100 1.48 4.34 -7.93
C GLN A 100 0.99 3.60 -9.19
N HIS A 101 -0.31 3.35 -9.32
CA HIS A 101 -0.88 2.68 -10.49
C HIS A 101 -0.95 3.55 -11.76
N PHE A 102 -1.22 4.85 -11.61
CA PHE A 102 -1.53 5.74 -12.73
C PHE A 102 -0.54 6.88 -12.98
N HIS A 103 0.48 7.13 -12.16
CA HIS A 103 1.36 8.30 -12.29
C HIS A 103 1.94 8.49 -13.70
N LYS A 104 2.46 7.42 -14.34
CA LYS A 104 2.94 7.43 -15.74
C LYS A 104 1.82 7.46 -16.78
N LYS A 105 0.64 6.92 -16.44
CA LYS A 105 -0.51 6.74 -17.34
C LYS A 105 -1.40 7.99 -17.48
N LEU A 106 -1.35 8.88 -16.50
CA LEU A 106 -2.16 10.10 -16.40
C LEU A 106 -1.29 11.37 -16.25
N SER A 107 -0.06 11.34 -16.77
CA SER A 107 0.91 12.45 -16.60
C SER A 107 0.35 13.81 -17.05
N ASN A 108 -0.49 13.82 -18.08
CA ASN A 108 -1.02 15.05 -18.71
C ASN A 108 -2.42 15.45 -18.18
N SER A 109 -3.05 14.61 -17.35
CA SER A 109 -4.39 14.85 -16.85
C SER A 109 -4.40 15.90 -15.74
N LYS A 110 -5.28 16.90 -15.87
CA LYS A 110 -5.58 17.84 -14.79
C LYS A 110 -6.42 17.19 -13.67
N LEU A 111 -7.08 16.08 -13.97
CA LEU A 111 -7.95 15.34 -13.05
C LEU A 111 -7.23 14.16 -12.38
N LYS A 112 -5.90 14.03 -12.54
CA LYS A 112 -5.11 12.92 -12.00
C LYS A 112 -5.34 12.65 -10.51
N PHE A 113 -5.53 13.69 -9.70
CA PHE A 113 -5.82 13.56 -8.28
C PHE A 113 -7.09 12.72 -8.04
N TYR A 114 -8.17 13.03 -8.76
CA TYR A 114 -9.45 12.32 -8.63
C TYR A 114 -9.36 10.90 -9.16
N HIS A 115 -8.61 10.65 -10.24
CA HIS A 115 -8.35 9.29 -10.70
C HIS A 115 -7.60 8.46 -9.65
N PHE A 116 -6.55 9.03 -9.05
CA PHE A 116 -5.74 8.33 -8.04
C PHE A 116 -6.59 8.00 -6.82
N LEU A 117 -7.28 9.00 -6.27
CA LEU A 117 -8.12 8.81 -5.10
C LEU A 117 -9.25 7.82 -5.36
N SER A 118 -9.96 7.94 -6.49
CA SER A 118 -11.12 7.10 -6.79
C SER A 118 -10.71 5.64 -7.03
N TYR A 119 -9.61 5.41 -7.75
CA TYR A 119 -9.13 4.06 -8.00
C TYR A 119 -8.68 3.36 -6.73
N GLY A 120 -7.84 3.99 -5.91
CA GLY A 120 -7.43 3.35 -4.65
C GLY A 120 -8.59 3.15 -3.68
N SER A 121 -9.53 4.10 -3.63
CA SER A 121 -10.74 3.95 -2.81
C SER A 121 -11.56 2.75 -3.27
N LEU A 122 -11.69 2.55 -4.59
CA LEU A 122 -12.37 1.41 -5.17
C LEU A 122 -11.69 0.08 -4.77
N ILE A 123 -10.36 0.00 -4.80
CA ILE A 123 -9.63 -1.19 -4.31
C ILE A 123 -9.96 -1.49 -2.84
N PHE A 124 -9.88 -0.48 -1.96
CA PHE A 124 -10.21 -0.67 -0.55
C PHE A 124 -11.67 -1.08 -0.37
N LEU A 125 -12.60 -0.44 -1.08
CA LEU A 125 -14.03 -0.74 -0.99
C LEU A 125 -14.35 -2.16 -1.46
N ILE A 126 -13.77 -2.64 -2.56
CA ILE A 126 -13.93 -4.03 -3.01
C ILE A 126 -13.40 -4.97 -1.92
N MET A 127 -12.20 -4.72 -1.39
CA MET A 127 -11.58 -5.57 -0.36
C MET A 127 -12.42 -5.62 0.91
N ILE A 128 -12.93 -4.48 1.38
CA ILE A 128 -13.79 -4.39 2.56
C ILE A 128 -15.13 -5.09 2.29
N GLU A 129 -15.72 -4.90 1.12
CA GLU A 129 -17.00 -5.50 0.75
C GLU A 129 -16.94 -7.02 0.69
N THR A 130 -15.89 -7.61 0.09
CA THR A 130 -15.77 -9.06 -0.01
C THR A 130 -15.31 -9.72 1.29
N ASN A 131 -14.60 -8.99 2.16
CA ASN A 131 -14.06 -9.49 3.43
C ASN A 131 -14.69 -8.82 4.68
N LYS A 132 -15.95 -8.36 4.59
CA LYS A 132 -16.62 -7.55 5.64
C LYS A 132 -16.44 -8.09 7.04
N LYS A 133 -16.71 -9.38 7.25
CA LYS A 133 -16.67 -10.01 8.58
C LYS A 133 -15.30 -9.83 9.23
N SER A 134 -14.24 -10.25 8.54
CA SER A 134 -12.86 -10.15 9.05
C SER A 134 -12.43 -8.69 9.23
N VAL A 135 -12.82 -7.79 8.31
CA VAL A 135 -12.51 -6.36 8.46
C VAL A 135 -13.20 -5.77 9.70
N TYR A 136 -14.47 -6.07 9.92
CA TYR A 136 -15.22 -5.55 11.07
C TYR A 136 -14.70 -6.10 12.39
N GLU A 137 -14.31 -7.38 12.44
CA GLU A 137 -13.66 -8.00 13.59
C GLU A 137 -12.35 -7.29 13.96
N ILE A 138 -11.52 -6.93 12.97
CA ILE A 138 -10.26 -6.20 13.19
C ILE A 138 -10.52 -4.74 13.59
N LEU A 139 -11.48 -4.07 12.97
CA LEU A 139 -11.74 -2.64 13.20
C LEU A 139 -12.49 -2.35 14.50
N LYS A 140 -13.31 -3.28 15.00
CA LYS A 140 -14.09 -3.09 16.25
C LYS A 140 -13.21 -2.67 17.44
N PRO A 141 -12.14 -3.39 17.82
CA PRO A 141 -11.27 -2.98 18.94
C PRO A 141 -10.46 -1.70 18.65
N ILE A 142 -10.24 -1.35 17.38
CA ILE A 142 -9.50 -0.14 16.99
C ILE A 142 -10.39 1.10 17.14
N LEU A 143 -11.57 1.07 16.52
CA LEU A 143 -12.45 2.23 16.38
C LEU A 143 -13.49 2.37 17.49
N ASN A 144 -13.77 1.28 18.20
CA ASN A 144 -14.82 1.20 19.22
C ASN A 144 -16.22 1.56 18.67
N ILE A 145 -16.49 1.25 17.40
CA ILE A 145 -17.79 1.45 16.74
C ILE A 145 -18.22 0.19 15.99
N GLU A 146 -19.52 0.02 15.81
CA GLU A 146 -20.08 -1.04 14.97
C GLU A 146 -20.11 -0.58 13.51
N MET A 147 -19.30 -1.22 12.68
CA MET A 147 -19.17 -0.87 11.25
C MET A 147 -20.34 -1.34 10.38
N GLN A 148 -21.29 -2.10 10.93
CA GLN A 148 -22.40 -2.71 10.18
C GLN A 148 -23.34 -1.68 9.54
N THR A 149 -23.42 -0.47 10.11
CA THR A 149 -24.26 0.62 9.60
C THR A 149 -23.58 1.44 8.49
N VAL A 150 -22.28 1.22 8.24
CA VAL A 150 -21.54 1.94 7.20
C VAL A 150 -21.92 1.37 5.82
N PRO A 151 -22.44 2.19 4.88
CA PRO A 151 -22.98 1.70 3.62
C PRO A 151 -21.87 1.42 2.57
N ILE A 152 -20.98 0.47 2.87
CA ILE A 152 -19.80 0.13 2.04
C ILE A 152 -20.19 -0.20 0.60
N GLN A 153 -21.26 -0.99 0.41
CA GLN A 153 -21.73 -1.38 -0.92
C GLN A 153 -22.20 -0.17 -1.74
N MET A 154 -22.93 0.77 -1.12
CA MET A 154 -23.35 2.01 -1.78
C MET A 154 -22.14 2.86 -2.16
N MET A 155 -21.16 3.00 -1.25
CA MET A 155 -19.90 3.69 -1.55
C MET A 155 -19.16 3.03 -2.71
N LEU A 156 -19.12 1.70 -2.77
CA LEU A 156 -18.51 0.96 -3.89
C LEU A 156 -19.17 1.31 -5.23
N TYR A 157 -20.50 1.35 -5.31
CA TYR A 157 -21.21 1.75 -6.53
C TYR A 157 -20.96 3.21 -6.92
N ILE A 158 -20.91 4.11 -5.93
CA ILE A 158 -20.59 5.52 -6.16
C ILE A 158 -19.18 5.66 -6.74
N PHE A 159 -18.17 5.07 -6.09
CA PHE A 159 -16.78 5.16 -6.57
C PHE A 159 -16.56 4.45 -7.91
N SER A 160 -17.29 3.36 -8.18
CA SER A 160 -17.29 2.70 -9.50
C SER A 160 -17.84 3.61 -10.58
N SER A 161 -18.93 4.34 -10.28
CA SER A 161 -19.52 5.30 -11.21
C SER A 161 -18.59 6.49 -11.44
N ILE A 162 -17.96 7.02 -10.38
CA ILE A 162 -17.01 8.12 -10.46
C ILE A 162 -15.81 7.76 -11.32
N ILE A 163 -15.19 6.58 -11.14
CA ILE A 163 -14.00 6.23 -11.93
C ILE A 163 -14.32 6.07 -13.42
N ILE A 164 -15.49 5.50 -13.75
CA ILE A 164 -15.96 5.39 -15.14
C ILE A 164 -16.21 6.77 -15.73
N LEU A 165 -16.91 7.64 -15.00
CA LEU A 165 -17.17 9.02 -15.43
C LEU A 165 -15.86 9.78 -15.68
N LEU A 166 -14.88 9.65 -14.78
CA LEU A 166 -13.57 10.26 -14.94
C LEU A 166 -12.86 9.74 -16.21
N TRP A 167 -12.91 8.44 -16.49
CA TRP A 167 -12.32 7.88 -17.72
C TRP A 167 -13.02 8.39 -18.99
N VAL A 168 -14.33 8.63 -18.95
CA VAL A 168 -15.07 9.22 -20.07
C VAL A 168 -14.68 10.68 -20.28
N ILE A 169 -14.67 11.48 -19.22
CA ILE A 169 -14.33 12.92 -19.28
C ILE A 169 -12.88 13.10 -19.74
N ASP A 170 -11.97 12.28 -19.22
CA ASP A 170 -10.53 12.43 -19.44
C ASP A 170 -9.98 11.53 -20.56
N TYR A 171 -10.85 10.94 -21.39
CA TYR A 171 -10.52 9.89 -22.37
C TYR A 171 -9.28 10.22 -23.22
N LYS A 172 -9.16 11.47 -23.69
CA LYS A 172 -8.05 11.94 -24.54
C LYS A 172 -6.70 11.97 -23.82
N ASN A 173 -6.68 12.05 -22.50
CA ASN A 173 -5.47 12.11 -21.69
C ASN A 173 -5.05 10.74 -21.12
N LEU A 174 -5.87 9.70 -21.31
CA LEU A 174 -5.58 8.35 -20.83
C LEU A 174 -4.51 7.68 -21.71
N LYS A 175 -3.37 7.33 -21.13
CA LYS A 175 -2.33 6.52 -21.81
C LYS A 175 -2.50 5.02 -21.59
N PHE A 176 -3.74 4.57 -21.43
CA PHE A 176 -4.10 3.17 -21.20
C PHE A 176 -5.43 2.81 -21.85
N SER A 177 -5.66 1.51 -22.05
CA SER A 177 -6.96 1.00 -22.52
C SER A 177 -7.92 0.83 -21.34
N ILE A 178 -9.09 1.46 -21.43
CA ILE A 178 -10.16 1.32 -20.42
C ILE A 178 -10.56 -0.14 -20.24
N LEU A 179 -10.74 -0.89 -21.34
CA LEU A 179 -11.08 -2.32 -21.29
C LEU A 179 -10.05 -3.13 -20.51
N LYS A 180 -8.76 -2.80 -20.66
CA LYS A 180 -7.69 -3.46 -19.91
C LYS A 180 -7.74 -3.13 -18.42
N GLU A 181 -8.07 -1.90 -18.04
CA GLU A 181 -8.20 -1.54 -16.62
C GLU A 181 -9.44 -2.16 -15.99
N ILE A 182 -10.57 -2.22 -16.71
CA ILE A 182 -11.76 -2.97 -16.28
C ILE A 182 -11.39 -4.44 -16.05
N PHE A 183 -10.66 -5.06 -16.98
CA PHE A 183 -10.20 -6.43 -16.81
C PHE A 183 -9.30 -6.60 -15.58
N ASN A 184 -8.35 -5.68 -15.33
CA ASN A 184 -7.53 -5.72 -14.12
C ASN A 184 -8.39 -5.64 -12.84
N LEU A 185 -9.38 -4.75 -12.82
CA LEU A 185 -10.30 -4.62 -11.68
C LEU A 185 -11.11 -5.89 -11.47
N ILE A 186 -11.60 -6.54 -12.53
CA ILE A 186 -12.31 -7.83 -12.44
C ILE A 186 -11.39 -8.90 -11.83
N VAL A 187 -10.15 -9.01 -12.29
CA VAL A 187 -9.18 -9.96 -11.72
C VAL A 187 -8.94 -9.70 -10.22
N ILE A 188 -8.86 -8.43 -9.81
CA ILE A 188 -8.72 -8.06 -8.39
C ILE A 188 -10.00 -8.36 -7.61
N CYS A 189 -11.19 -8.12 -8.17
CA CYS A 189 -12.46 -8.48 -7.54
C CYS A 189 -12.56 -9.99 -7.30
N VAL A 190 -12.22 -10.81 -8.30
CA VAL A 190 -12.22 -12.27 -8.17
C VAL A 190 -11.20 -12.70 -7.11
N LEU A 191 -9.97 -12.14 -7.13
CA LEU A 191 -9.00 -12.39 -6.06
C LEU A 191 -9.57 -12.09 -4.67
N PHE A 192 -10.21 -10.95 -4.49
CA PHE A 192 -10.73 -10.53 -3.19
C PHE A 192 -11.96 -11.32 -2.76
N TYR A 193 -12.70 -11.88 -3.71
CA TYR A 193 -13.85 -12.73 -3.45
C TYR A 193 -13.45 -14.16 -3.08
N GLU A 194 -12.45 -14.71 -3.76
CA GLU A 194 -12.00 -16.11 -3.61
C GLU A 194 -10.96 -16.31 -2.49
N THR A 195 -10.43 -15.23 -1.90
CA THR A 195 -9.39 -15.31 -0.88
C THR A 195 -9.76 -14.54 0.39
N GLY A 196 -9.25 -15.00 1.53
CA GLY A 196 -9.40 -14.28 2.80
C GLY A 196 -8.62 -12.97 2.84
N LEU A 197 -8.98 -12.10 3.78
CA LEU A 197 -8.48 -10.72 3.90
C LEU A 197 -6.94 -10.61 3.84
N ILE A 198 -6.21 -11.49 4.53
CA ILE A 198 -4.74 -11.45 4.57
C ILE A 198 -4.14 -11.74 3.20
N VAL A 199 -4.64 -12.77 2.50
CA VAL A 199 -4.15 -13.18 1.18
C VAL A 199 -4.54 -12.14 0.12
N SER A 200 -5.77 -11.62 0.18
CA SER A 200 -6.25 -10.49 -0.62
C SER A 200 -5.31 -9.29 -0.49
N PHE A 201 -5.11 -8.83 0.74
CA PHE A 201 -4.26 -7.68 1.03
C PHE A 201 -2.82 -7.93 0.60
N ALA A 202 -2.21 -9.07 0.96
CA ALA A 202 -0.83 -9.40 0.60
C ALA A 202 -0.63 -9.41 -0.91
N THR A 203 -1.54 -10.03 -1.65
CA THR A 203 -1.44 -10.16 -3.10
C THR A 203 -1.53 -8.80 -3.77
N TYR A 204 -2.52 -7.98 -3.40
CA TYR A 204 -2.64 -6.63 -3.94
C TYR A 204 -1.46 -5.75 -3.53
N PHE A 205 -1.19 -5.67 -2.23
CA PHE A 205 -0.15 -4.83 -1.67
C PHE A 205 1.22 -5.16 -2.27
N VAL A 206 1.59 -6.44 -2.36
CA VAL A 206 2.91 -6.83 -2.85
C VAL A 206 2.98 -6.79 -4.36
N ILE A 207 2.09 -7.50 -5.07
CA ILE A 207 2.21 -7.69 -6.53
C ILE A 207 1.76 -6.46 -7.30
N TRP A 208 0.64 -5.85 -6.89
CA TRP A 208 0.05 -4.75 -7.62
C TRP A 208 0.64 -3.40 -7.23
N HIS A 209 1.18 -3.27 -6.01
CA HIS A 209 1.69 -2.01 -5.47
C HIS A 209 3.21 -2.01 -5.18
N SER A 210 3.71 -2.86 -4.27
CA SER A 210 5.13 -2.83 -3.82
C SER A 210 6.11 -3.20 -4.93
N VAL A 211 5.84 -4.23 -5.74
CA VAL A 211 6.75 -4.64 -6.83
C VAL A 211 6.92 -3.51 -7.87
N PRO A 212 5.87 -2.85 -8.37
CA PRO A 212 6.01 -1.65 -9.19
C PRO A 212 6.73 -0.51 -8.49
N SER A 213 6.45 -0.29 -7.21
CA SER A 213 7.12 0.74 -6.41
C SER A 213 8.62 0.49 -6.34
N ILE A 214 9.04 -0.74 -6.04
CA ILE A 214 10.45 -1.17 -6.08
C ILE A 214 11.05 -0.94 -7.47
N TYR A 215 10.32 -1.27 -8.54
CA TYR A 215 10.77 -1.03 -9.91
C TYR A 215 11.07 0.46 -10.14
N ASP A 216 10.12 1.34 -9.81
CA ASP A 216 10.26 2.78 -10.01
C ASP A 216 11.36 3.37 -9.11
N GLN A 217 11.52 2.86 -7.88
CA GLN A 217 12.59 3.27 -6.97
C GLN A 217 13.97 2.83 -7.49
N ILE A 218 14.12 1.61 -8.03
CA ILE A 218 15.37 1.16 -8.65
C ILE A 218 15.69 1.98 -9.89
N GLU A 219 14.69 2.27 -10.74
CA GLU A 219 14.83 3.13 -11.90
C GLU A 219 15.28 4.54 -11.50
N PHE A 220 14.70 5.10 -10.42
CA PHE A 220 15.11 6.39 -9.87
C PHE A 220 16.57 6.39 -9.37
N LEU A 221 16.94 5.38 -8.58
CA LEU A 221 18.25 5.27 -7.91
C LEU A 221 19.40 4.94 -8.87
N TYR A 222 19.16 4.05 -9.83
CA TYR A 222 20.22 3.42 -10.62
C TYR A 222 20.07 3.64 -12.13
N LYS A 223 19.00 4.27 -12.59
CA LYS A 223 18.67 4.53 -14.02
C LYS A 223 18.51 3.27 -14.88
N LYS A 224 18.58 2.08 -14.29
CA LYS A 224 18.43 0.79 -14.96
C LYS A 224 17.89 -0.25 -13.98
N VAL A 225 16.88 -1.01 -14.42
CA VAL A 225 16.32 -2.13 -13.64
C VAL A 225 16.86 -3.45 -14.17
N ASN A 226 17.63 -4.17 -13.36
CA ASN A 226 18.12 -5.53 -13.63
C ASN A 226 18.45 -6.24 -12.30
N LEU A 227 18.87 -7.51 -12.36
CA LEU A 227 19.16 -8.31 -11.18
C LEU A 227 20.26 -7.68 -10.29
N LYS A 228 21.30 -7.08 -10.88
CA LYS A 228 22.37 -6.41 -10.13
C LYS A 228 21.84 -5.21 -9.34
N THR A 229 21.01 -4.36 -9.96
CA THR A 229 20.45 -3.18 -9.28
C THR A 229 19.37 -3.56 -8.26
N LEU A 230 18.63 -4.65 -8.50
CA LEU A 230 17.73 -5.24 -7.50
C LEU A 230 18.50 -5.74 -6.26
N LEU A 231 19.58 -6.50 -6.44
CA LEU A 231 20.41 -6.97 -5.31
C LEU A 231 21.04 -5.80 -4.54
N GLN A 232 21.49 -4.75 -5.23
CA GLN A 232 21.98 -3.54 -4.59
C GLN A 232 20.90 -2.83 -3.78
N TYR A 233 19.68 -2.75 -4.31
CA TYR A 233 18.53 -2.19 -3.63
C TYR A 233 18.21 -2.96 -2.34
N LEU A 234 18.09 -4.30 -2.42
CA LEU A 234 17.83 -5.15 -1.26
C LEU A 234 18.93 -5.01 -0.19
N LYS A 235 20.21 -4.96 -0.60
CA LYS A 235 21.32 -4.75 0.33
C LYS A 235 21.25 -3.40 1.04
N LYS A 236 20.84 -2.33 0.35
CA LYS A 236 20.69 -1.00 0.97
C LYS A 236 19.49 -0.90 1.90
N SER A 237 18.39 -1.58 1.57
CA SER A 237 17.19 -1.61 2.41
C SER A 237 17.33 -2.55 3.63
N GLY A 238 18.22 -3.54 3.56
CA GLY A 238 18.32 -4.63 4.54
C GLY A 238 18.50 -4.19 6.00
N PHE A 239 19.28 -3.13 6.26
CA PHE A 239 19.49 -2.65 7.63
C PHE A 239 18.20 -2.08 8.24
N TYR A 240 17.52 -1.16 7.54
CA TYR A 240 16.27 -0.59 8.02
C TYR A 240 15.13 -1.62 8.04
N TRP A 241 15.13 -2.54 7.08
CA TRP A 241 14.22 -3.68 7.07
C TRP A 241 14.39 -4.55 8.33
N ALA A 242 15.62 -4.89 8.71
CA ALA A 242 15.89 -5.67 9.92
C ALA A 242 15.43 -4.94 11.19
N ILE A 243 15.63 -3.62 11.28
CA ILE A 243 15.11 -2.80 12.39
C ILE A 243 13.58 -2.89 12.47
N SER A 244 12.90 -2.75 11.34
CA SER A 244 11.44 -2.85 11.28
C SER A 244 10.92 -4.25 11.66
N ILE A 245 11.59 -5.32 11.22
CA ILE A 245 11.27 -6.70 11.63
C ILE A 245 11.47 -6.88 13.14
N ALA A 246 12.57 -6.37 13.70
CA ALA A 246 12.82 -6.43 15.15
C ALA A 246 11.72 -5.68 15.93
N GLY A 247 11.34 -4.48 15.47
CA GLY A 247 10.24 -3.70 16.08
C GLY A 247 8.90 -4.42 16.03
N LEU A 248 8.53 -5.00 14.88
CA LEU A 248 7.31 -5.81 14.74
C LEU A 248 7.35 -7.06 15.62
N THR A 249 8.51 -7.72 15.73
CA THR A 249 8.68 -8.90 16.58
C THR A 249 8.49 -8.51 18.06
N ILE A 250 9.09 -7.41 18.51
CA ILE A 250 8.90 -6.90 19.87
C ILE A 250 7.43 -6.56 20.13
N LEU A 251 6.76 -5.90 19.19
CA LEU A 251 5.34 -5.56 19.30
C LEU A 251 4.47 -6.80 19.50
N VAL A 252 4.70 -7.85 18.69
CA VAL A 252 3.96 -9.13 18.80
C VAL A 252 4.28 -9.84 20.13
N LEU A 253 5.57 -9.93 20.50
CA LEU A 253 5.99 -10.57 21.77
C LEU A 253 5.47 -9.84 23.02
N LYS A 254 5.18 -8.55 22.91
CA LYS A 254 4.59 -7.75 23.99
C LYS A 254 3.07 -7.65 23.90
N GLY A 255 2.43 -8.40 23.00
CA GLY A 255 0.98 -8.38 22.80
C GLY A 255 0.19 -8.59 24.10
N ASP A 256 0.55 -9.60 24.90
CA ASP A 256 -0.11 -9.89 26.18
C ASP A 256 0.03 -8.76 27.20
N VAL A 257 1.18 -8.06 27.19
CA VAL A 257 1.44 -6.90 28.08
C VAL A 257 0.63 -5.68 27.63
N ILE A 258 0.45 -5.50 26.32
CA ILE A 258 -0.34 -4.40 25.74
C ILE A 258 -1.85 -4.65 25.94
N GLY A 259 -2.27 -5.92 26.01
CA GLY A 259 -3.64 -6.33 26.31
C GLY A 259 -4.65 -5.82 25.27
N GLU A 260 -5.77 -5.28 25.73
CA GLU A 260 -6.88 -4.82 24.87
C GLU A 260 -6.47 -3.73 23.88
N SER A 261 -5.41 -2.98 24.18
CA SER A 261 -4.90 -1.92 23.30
C SER A 261 -4.07 -2.47 22.14
N PHE A 262 -3.79 -3.78 22.06
CA PHE A 262 -2.88 -4.36 21.08
C PHE A 262 -3.25 -4.02 19.64
N TYR A 263 -4.52 -4.16 19.26
CA TYR A 263 -4.99 -3.82 17.92
C TYR A 263 -4.83 -2.33 17.62
N ARG A 264 -5.14 -1.46 18.59
CA ARG A 264 -5.01 -0.01 18.42
C ARG A 264 -3.55 0.42 18.28
N VAL A 265 -2.65 -0.10 19.14
CA VAL A 265 -1.21 0.16 19.07
C VAL A 265 -0.64 -0.35 17.75
N SER A 266 -0.99 -1.58 17.35
CA SER A 266 -0.52 -2.18 16.09
C SER A 266 -0.98 -1.37 14.87
N TYR A 267 -2.24 -0.94 14.87
CA TYR A 267 -2.77 -0.09 13.82
C TYR A 267 -2.05 1.26 13.76
N SER A 268 -1.90 1.94 14.90
CA SER A 268 -1.16 3.21 14.98
C SER A 268 0.30 3.07 14.52
N PHE A 269 0.95 1.95 14.82
CA PHE A 269 2.30 1.65 14.36
C PHE A 269 2.37 1.45 12.84
N LEU A 270 1.42 0.71 12.25
CA LEU A 270 1.37 0.52 10.80
C LEU A 270 1.14 1.85 10.06
N VAL A 271 0.24 2.70 10.55
CA VAL A 271 -0.01 4.02 9.95
C VAL A 271 1.20 4.92 10.11
N SER A 272 1.89 4.90 11.26
CA SER A 272 3.02 5.77 11.55
C SER A 272 4.23 5.53 10.64
N VAL A 273 4.48 4.29 10.23
CA VAL A 273 5.53 3.98 9.26
C VAL A 273 5.10 4.28 7.83
N THR A 274 3.80 4.18 7.54
CA THR A 274 3.26 4.34 6.18
C THR A 274 3.19 5.81 5.74
N ILE A 275 2.77 6.73 6.62
CA ILE A 275 2.58 8.15 6.24
C ILE A 275 3.88 8.82 5.75
N PRO A 276 5.03 8.73 6.47
CA PRO A 276 6.29 9.30 6.00
C PRO A 276 6.71 8.74 4.63
N HIS A 277 6.50 7.44 4.40
CA HIS A 277 6.78 6.79 3.13
C HIS A 277 5.96 7.39 1.99
N ILE A 278 4.64 7.50 2.16
CA ILE A 278 3.74 8.05 1.14
C ILE A 278 4.15 9.48 0.77
N LEU A 279 4.43 10.32 1.77
CA LEU A 279 4.88 11.71 1.56
C LEU A 279 6.18 11.78 0.76
N LEU A 280 7.11 10.85 0.97
CA LEU A 280 8.34 10.77 0.20
C LEU A 280 8.07 10.34 -1.25
N MET A 281 7.27 9.27 -1.44
CA MET A 281 7.01 8.68 -2.74
C MET A 281 6.28 9.64 -3.68
N THR A 282 5.27 10.38 -3.19
CA THR A 282 4.59 11.43 -3.98
C THR A 282 5.58 12.47 -4.51
N LYS A 283 6.63 12.80 -3.75
CA LYS A 283 7.68 13.71 -4.22
C LYS A 283 8.63 13.07 -5.23
N ILE A 284 8.79 11.74 -5.25
CA ILE A 284 9.64 11.03 -6.22
C ILE A 284 8.90 10.88 -7.53
N LEU A 285 7.66 10.40 -7.49
CA LEU A 285 6.83 10.13 -8.67
C LEU A 285 6.42 11.40 -9.42
N SER A 286 6.24 12.52 -8.71
CA SER A 286 5.94 13.81 -9.36
C SER A 286 7.09 14.37 -10.20
N LYS A 287 8.35 13.94 -9.99
CA LYS A 287 9.54 14.40 -10.73
C LYS A 287 9.92 13.47 -11.89
N SER A 288 9.32 12.28 -11.97
CA SER A 288 9.50 11.33 -13.09
C SER A 288 8.50 11.55 -14.24
N ASN A 289 7.60 12.51 -14.09
CA ASN A 289 6.66 12.99 -15.11
C ASN A 289 7.12 14.33 -15.67
#